data_AF-A0A955DRX8-F1
#
_entry.id   AF-A0A955DRX8-F1
#
_cell.length_a   1.000
_cell.length_b   1.000
_cell.length_c   1.000
_cell.angle_alpha   90.00
_cell.angle_beta   90.00
_cell.angle_gamma   90.00
#
_symmetry.space_group_name_H-M   'P 1'
#
loop_
_entity.id
_entity.type
_entity.pdbx_description
1 polymer ?
#
loop_
_entity_poly.entity_id
_entity_poly.type
_entity_poly.pdbx_seq_one_letter_code
_entity_poly.pdbx_strand_id
1 'polypeptide(L)'
;VYVCPHAAPNAFATGRSPSKAAVAVTQGALQILDRQELEGVLAHELAHIRNRDTLTSTIAATVAGVLAFIAQWGLLLGVGRREGGNPLVVFATVILAAVGAALIKAAISRSREYVADAEGARIAGSPHGLMSALRKLDAFSQRVPLEHPNPAQNNMFIIEPLAGSRSLVTLFATHPPTEKRLAALAKA
;
A
#
# COMPACT_ATOMS: atom_id res chain seq x y z
N VAL A 1 -5.99 -10.42 -17.02
CA VAL A 1 -6.55 -10.67 -15.67
C VAL A 1 -6.24 -12.11 -15.30
N TYR A 2 -5.79 -12.35 -14.07
CA TYR A 2 -5.33 -13.67 -13.60
C TYR A 2 -6.07 -14.07 -12.33
N VAL A 3 -6.15 -15.38 -12.08
CA VAL A 3 -6.65 -15.94 -10.83
C VAL A 3 -5.47 -16.54 -10.07
N CYS A 4 -5.32 -16.15 -8.81
CA CYS A 4 -4.29 -16.68 -7.92
C CYS A 4 -4.90 -17.74 -6.99
N PRO A 5 -4.33 -18.96 -6.90
CA PRO A 5 -4.88 -20.06 -6.10
C PRO A 5 -4.58 -19.89 -4.60
N HIS A 6 -5.00 -18.76 -4.03
CA HIS A 6 -4.92 -18.47 -2.59
C HIS A 6 -6.32 -18.32 -1.99
N ALA A 7 -6.49 -18.85 -0.78
CA ALA A 7 -7.74 -18.80 -0.02
C ALA A 7 -7.95 -17.45 0.69
N ALA A 8 -6.87 -16.74 1.05
CA ALA A 8 -6.96 -15.42 1.64
C ALA A 8 -7.51 -14.42 0.60
N PRO A 9 -8.69 -13.81 0.86
CA PRO A 9 -9.36 -13.00 -0.15
C PRO A 9 -8.67 -11.65 -0.32
N ASN A 10 -8.22 -11.41 -1.54
CA ASN A 10 -7.49 -10.22 -1.96
C ASN A 10 -7.51 -10.04 -3.49
N ALA A 11 -7.11 -8.85 -3.94
CA ALA A 11 -6.80 -8.52 -5.33
C ALA A 11 -5.64 -7.54 -5.37
N PHE A 12 -4.90 -7.51 -6.48
CA PHE A 12 -3.78 -6.59 -6.68
C PHE A 12 -3.44 -6.40 -8.16
N ALA A 13 -2.97 -5.21 -8.49
CA ALA A 13 -2.32 -4.88 -9.76
C ALA A 13 -0.80 -4.96 -9.67
N THR A 14 -0.17 -5.40 -10.76
CA THR A 14 1.29 -5.35 -10.92
C THR A 14 1.66 -5.04 -12.37
N GLY A 15 2.82 -4.44 -12.59
CA GLY A 15 3.30 -4.10 -13.93
C GLY A 15 4.13 -2.83 -13.97
N ARG A 16 4.87 -2.64 -15.08
CA ARG A 16 5.75 -1.47 -15.27
C ARG A 16 5.11 -0.35 -16.10
N SER A 17 4.05 -0.68 -16.84
CA SER A 17 3.31 0.26 -17.69
C SER A 17 1.87 -0.20 -17.86
N PRO A 18 0.93 0.70 -18.22
CA PRO A 18 -0.44 0.30 -18.54
C PRO A 18 -0.54 -0.78 -19.63
N SER A 19 0.39 -0.77 -20.59
CA SER A 19 0.49 -1.76 -21.67
C SER A 19 1.08 -3.11 -21.24
N LYS A 20 1.71 -3.18 -20.06
CA LYS A 20 2.36 -4.38 -19.50
C LYS A 20 2.00 -4.51 -18.02
N ALA A 21 0.71 -4.42 -17.73
CA ALA A 21 0.16 -4.61 -16.40
C ALA A 21 -0.76 -5.84 -16.36
N ALA A 22 -0.86 -6.41 -15.17
CA ALA A 22 -1.69 -7.55 -14.85
C ALA A 22 -2.46 -7.23 -13.56
N VAL A 23 -3.75 -7.56 -13.55
CA VAL A 23 -4.56 -7.60 -12.33
C VAL A 23 -4.77 -9.06 -11.97
N ALA A 24 -4.51 -9.40 -10.71
CA ALA A 24 -4.72 -10.71 -10.14
C ALA A 24 -5.79 -10.65 -9.06
N VAL A 25 -6.69 -11.65 -9.06
CA VAL A 25 -7.71 -11.83 -8.02
C VAL A 25 -7.50 -13.20 -7.40
N THR A 26 -7.52 -13.28 -6.08
CA THR A 26 -7.39 -14.55 -5.36
C THR A 26 -8.65 -15.40 -5.50
N GLN A 27 -8.50 -16.72 -5.40
CA GLN A 27 -9.64 -17.64 -5.41
C GLN A 27 -10.59 -17.37 -4.23
N GLY A 28 -10.06 -17.01 -3.05
CA GLY A 28 -10.86 -16.58 -1.91
C GLY A 28 -11.74 -15.37 -2.21
N ALA A 29 -11.19 -14.35 -2.89
CA ALA A 29 -11.98 -13.18 -3.27
C ALA A 29 -13.11 -13.54 -4.25
N LEU A 30 -12.85 -14.41 -5.23
CA LEU A 30 -13.88 -14.87 -6.19
C LEU A 30 -15.00 -15.67 -5.52
N GLN A 31 -14.76 -16.27 -4.35
CA GLN A 31 -15.78 -17.03 -3.62
C GLN A 31 -16.71 -16.15 -2.78
N ILE A 32 -16.23 -14.98 -2.32
CA ILE A 32 -16.98 -14.13 -1.37
C ILE A 32 -17.55 -12.86 -2.01
N LEU A 33 -16.95 -12.40 -3.12
CA LEU A 33 -17.37 -11.20 -3.82
C LEU A 33 -18.39 -11.52 -4.90
N ASP A 34 -19.46 -10.74 -4.96
CA ASP A 34 -20.38 -10.77 -6.09
C ASP A 34 -19.83 -10.00 -7.31
N ARG A 35 -20.60 -9.97 -8.40
CA ARG A 35 -20.17 -9.32 -9.65
C ARG A 35 -19.92 -7.82 -9.49
N GLN A 36 -20.78 -7.10 -8.76
CA GLN A 36 -20.65 -5.64 -8.60
C GLN A 36 -19.46 -5.31 -7.69
N GLU A 37 -19.25 -6.12 -6.67
CA GLU A 37 -18.10 -6.02 -5.77
C GLU A 37 -16.78 -6.29 -6.50
N LEU A 38 -16.73 -7.36 -7.30
CA LEU A 38 -15.57 -7.69 -8.09
C LEU A 38 -15.27 -6.62 -9.14
N GLU A 39 -16.31 -6.07 -9.79
CA GLU A 39 -16.17 -4.95 -10.73
C GLU A 39 -15.59 -3.71 -10.04
N GLY A 40 -16.06 -3.36 -8.84
CA GLY A 40 -15.51 -2.26 -8.05
C GLY A 40 -14.03 -2.46 -7.68
N VAL A 41 -13.66 -3.66 -7.24
CA VAL A 41 -12.26 -4.01 -6.92
C VAL A 41 -11.38 -3.95 -8.18
N LEU A 42 -11.82 -4.54 -9.30
CA LEU A 42 -11.06 -4.50 -10.55
C LEU A 42 -10.92 -3.07 -11.10
N ALA A 43 -11.95 -2.25 -10.95
CA ALA A 43 -11.92 -0.84 -11.35
C ALA A 43 -10.90 -0.04 -10.52
N HIS A 44 -10.82 -0.30 -9.21
CA HIS A 44 -9.80 0.27 -8.32
C HIS A 44 -8.38 -0.14 -8.76
N GLU A 45 -8.14 -1.44 -9.00
CA GLU A 45 -6.84 -1.93 -9.47
C GLU A 45 -6.47 -1.35 -10.85
N LEU A 46 -7.45 -1.18 -11.73
CA LEU A 46 -7.25 -0.53 -13.03
C LEU A 46 -6.90 0.95 -12.89
N ALA A 47 -7.47 1.65 -11.90
CA ALA A 47 -7.14 3.04 -11.60
C ALA A 47 -5.67 3.20 -11.19
N HIS A 48 -5.12 2.28 -10.38
CA HIS A 48 -3.68 2.27 -10.06
C HIS A 48 -2.81 2.11 -11.30
N ILE A 49 -3.19 1.21 -12.20
CA ILE A 49 -2.47 1.00 -13.47
C ILE A 49 -2.52 2.26 -14.33
N ARG A 50 -3.71 2.82 -14.53
CA ARG A 50 -3.94 4.04 -15.34
C ARG A 50 -3.12 5.21 -14.81
N ASN A 51 -3.04 5.35 -13.50
CA ASN A 51 -2.33 6.45 -12.84
C ASN A 51 -0.83 6.19 -12.61
N ARG A 52 -0.34 4.98 -12.95
CA ARG A 52 1.06 4.55 -12.80
C ARG A 52 1.55 4.56 -11.34
N ASP A 53 0.69 4.13 -10.43
CA ASP A 53 0.96 4.22 -8.99
C ASP A 53 2.12 3.32 -8.55
N THR A 54 2.31 2.18 -9.22
CA THR A 54 3.47 1.31 -9.04
C THR A 54 4.77 2.04 -9.38
N LEU A 55 4.79 2.86 -10.44
CA LEU A 55 5.97 3.65 -10.83
C LEU A 55 6.25 4.73 -9.79
N THR A 56 5.24 5.50 -9.40
CA THR A 56 5.36 6.55 -8.37
C THR A 56 5.89 5.98 -7.06
N SER A 57 5.34 4.85 -6.62
CA SER A 57 5.78 4.17 -5.39
C SER A 57 7.19 3.62 -5.50
N THR A 58 7.59 3.14 -6.68
CA THR A 58 8.96 2.68 -6.95
C THR A 58 9.95 3.84 -6.87
N ILE A 59 9.65 4.97 -7.51
CA ILE A 59 10.50 6.18 -7.46
C ILE A 59 10.64 6.67 -6.02
N ALA A 60 9.54 6.76 -5.27
CA ALA A 60 9.58 7.16 -3.86
C ALA A 60 10.44 6.20 -3.01
N ALA A 61 10.31 4.88 -3.24
CA ALA A 61 11.12 3.88 -2.56
C ALA A 61 12.61 3.98 -2.91
N THR A 62 12.95 4.22 -4.19
CA THR A 62 14.34 4.42 -4.64
C THR A 62 14.96 5.65 -3.98
N VAL A 63 14.27 6.79 -3.96
CA VAL A 63 14.76 8.02 -3.31
C VAL A 63 14.98 7.77 -1.81
N ALA A 64 14.01 7.15 -1.12
CA ALA A 64 14.16 6.80 0.29
C ALA A 64 15.35 5.86 0.54
N GLY A 65 15.57 4.87 -0.34
CA GLY A 65 16.70 3.95 -0.28
C GLY A 65 18.05 4.64 -0.45
N VAL A 66 18.16 5.56 -1.40
CA VAL A 66 19.39 6.36 -1.61
C VAL A 66 19.69 7.22 -0.39
N LEU A 67 18.69 7.89 0.19
CA LEU A 67 18.87 8.70 1.40
C LEU A 67 19.31 7.85 2.60
N ALA A 68 18.70 6.68 2.79
CA ALA A 68 19.10 5.74 3.83
C ALA A 68 20.53 5.24 3.64
N PHE A 69 20.93 4.95 2.40
CA PHE A 69 22.29 4.54 2.06
C PHE A 69 23.30 5.65 2.38
N ILE A 70 23.05 6.89 1.97
CA ILE A 70 23.92 8.03 2.28
C ILE A 70 24.05 8.23 3.79
N ALA A 71 22.95 8.13 4.52
CA ALA A 71 22.95 8.27 5.97
C ALA A 71 23.78 7.17 6.65
N GLN A 72 23.62 5.91 6.23
CA GLN A 72 24.38 4.78 6.75
C GLN A 72 25.89 4.92 6.47
N TRP A 73 26.28 5.30 5.26
CA TRP A 73 27.69 5.53 4.93
C TRP A 73 28.26 6.76 5.63
N GLY A 74 27.46 7.81 5.82
CA GLY A 74 27.83 8.97 6.64
C GLY A 74 28.19 8.58 8.07
N LEU A 75 27.41 7.68 8.69
CA LEU A 75 27.72 7.13 10.02
C LEU A 75 29.03 6.32 10.03
N LEU A 76 29.19 5.42 9.05
CA LEU A 76 30.36 4.53 8.97
C LEU A 76 31.66 5.29 8.69
N LEU A 77 31.61 6.31 7.83
CA LEU A 77 32.75 7.16 7.49
C LEU A 77 33.03 8.24 8.55
N GLY A 78 32.23 8.28 9.63
CA GLY A 78 32.45 9.18 10.75
C GLY A 78 32.14 10.65 10.44
N VAL A 79 31.22 10.93 9.52
CA VAL A 79 30.70 12.27 9.27
C VAL A 79 30.08 12.78 10.59
N GLY A 80 30.72 13.76 11.22
CA GLY A 80 30.37 14.28 12.55
C GLY A 80 31.33 13.92 13.68
N ARG A 81 32.19 12.89 13.53
CA ARG A 81 33.25 12.57 14.52
C ARG A 81 34.48 13.48 14.40
N ARG A 82 34.73 14.04 13.22
CA ARG A 82 35.91 14.88 12.94
C ARG A 82 35.85 16.30 13.55
N GLU A 83 34.66 16.79 13.89
CA GLU A 83 34.44 18.17 14.40
C GLU A 83 33.97 18.21 15.87
N GLY A 84 34.22 17.14 16.65
CA GLY A 84 33.73 17.07 18.04
C GLY A 84 32.21 16.87 18.18
N GLY A 85 31.53 16.46 17.12
CA GLY A 85 30.11 16.17 17.13
C GLY A 85 29.76 14.96 17.99
N ASN A 86 28.71 15.08 18.80
CA ASN A 86 28.24 14.02 19.67
C ASN A 86 27.71 12.83 18.84
N PRO A 87 28.30 11.62 18.93
CA PRO A 87 27.85 10.45 18.18
C PRO A 87 26.37 10.09 18.39
N LEU A 88 25.82 10.39 19.57
CA LEU A 88 24.40 10.18 19.86
C LEU A 88 23.50 11.12 19.05
N VAL A 89 23.90 12.37 18.85
CA VAL A 89 23.15 13.36 18.04
C VAL A 89 23.16 12.97 16.58
N VAL A 90 24.31 12.51 16.07
CA VAL A 90 24.45 12.03 14.70
C VAL A 90 23.58 10.78 14.48
N PHE A 91 23.61 9.83 15.42
CA PHE A 91 22.75 8.64 15.37
C PHE A 91 21.26 8.99 15.41
N ALA A 92 20.84 9.86 16.34
CA ALA A 92 19.45 10.29 16.45
C ALA A 92 18.95 10.97 15.16
N THR A 93 19.77 11.82 14.55
CA THR A 93 19.44 12.50 13.28
C THR A 93 19.21 11.50 12.15
N VAL A 94 20.04 10.45 12.04
CA VAL A 94 19.87 9.41 11.01
C VAL A 94 18.59 8.61 11.22
N ILE A 95 18.28 8.23 12.46
CA ILE A 95 17.03 7.53 12.78
C ILE A 95 15.82 8.40 12.45
N LEU A 96 15.83 9.69 12.83
CA LEU A 96 14.74 10.62 12.54
C LEU A 96 14.55 10.82 11.03
N ALA A 97 15.64 10.93 10.26
CA ALA A 97 15.57 11.04 8.81
C ALA A 97 14.97 9.78 8.15
N ALA A 98 15.40 8.58 8.59
CA ALA A 98 14.87 7.32 8.08
C ALA A 98 13.38 7.15 8.39
N VAL A 99 12.97 7.47 9.63
CA VAL A 99 11.55 7.45 10.04
C VAL A 99 10.75 8.47 9.23
N GLY A 100 11.25 9.70 9.08
CA GLY A 100 10.59 10.74 8.28
C GLY A 100 10.38 10.32 6.82
N ALA A 101 11.39 9.72 6.18
CA ALA A 101 11.29 9.22 4.81
C ALA A 101 10.24 8.10 4.69
N ALA A 102 10.21 7.16 5.65
CA ALA A 102 9.22 6.10 5.69
C ALA A 102 7.78 6.65 5.85
N LEU A 103 7.60 7.66 6.70
CA LEU A 103 6.30 8.33 6.88
C LEU A 103 5.84 9.07 5.62
N ILE A 104 6.74 9.78 4.93
CA ILE A 104 6.43 10.45 3.66
C ILE A 104 6.02 9.41 2.61
N LYS A 105 6.77 8.30 2.49
CA LYS A 105 6.42 7.20 1.56
C LYS A 105 5.03 6.64 1.87
N ALA A 106 4.73 6.37 3.15
CA ALA A 106 3.43 5.86 3.57
C ALA A 106 2.31 6.88 3.27
N ALA A 107 2.55 8.17 3.49
CA ALA A 107 1.59 9.23 3.17
C ALA A 107 1.30 9.34 1.66
N ILE A 108 2.34 9.24 0.81
CA ILE A 108 2.18 9.20 -0.65
C ILE A 108 1.32 7.99 -1.05
N SER A 109 1.64 6.80 -0.55
CA SER A 109 0.88 5.57 -0.82
C SER A 109 -0.60 5.71 -0.45
N ARG A 110 -0.89 6.19 0.77
CA ARG A 110 -2.26 6.42 1.23
C ARG A 110 -3.01 7.45 0.38
N SER A 111 -2.33 8.51 -0.08
CA SER A 111 -2.94 9.48 -0.98
C SER A 111 -3.34 8.86 -2.32
N ARG A 112 -2.57 7.89 -2.83
CA ARG A 112 -2.86 7.20 -4.08
C ARG A 112 -4.07 6.28 -3.98
N GLU A 113 -4.28 5.64 -2.83
CA GLU A 113 -5.47 4.83 -2.54
C GLU A 113 -6.77 5.63 -2.68
N TYR A 114 -6.84 6.83 -2.09
CA TYR A 114 -8.05 7.67 -2.22
C TYR A 114 -8.32 8.10 -3.67
N VAL A 115 -7.26 8.35 -4.46
CA VAL A 115 -7.39 8.66 -5.88
C VAL A 115 -7.87 7.45 -6.68
N ALA A 116 -7.36 6.27 -6.36
CA ALA A 116 -7.78 5.01 -6.98
C ALA A 116 -9.21 4.62 -6.60
N ASP A 117 -9.64 4.88 -5.36
CA ASP A 117 -11.02 4.70 -4.90
C ASP A 117 -11.99 5.57 -5.69
N ALA A 118 -11.71 6.88 -5.79
CA ALA A 118 -12.56 7.81 -6.51
C ALA A 118 -12.61 7.50 -8.00
N GLU A 119 -11.47 7.25 -8.64
CA GLU A 119 -11.43 6.94 -10.07
C GLU A 119 -12.00 5.55 -10.38
N GLY A 120 -11.78 4.57 -9.50
CA GLY A 120 -12.38 3.25 -9.57
C GLY A 120 -13.91 3.30 -9.50
N ALA A 121 -14.47 4.10 -8.60
CA ALA A 121 -15.91 4.35 -8.55
C ALA A 121 -16.45 4.99 -9.84
N ARG A 122 -15.69 5.91 -10.46
CA ARG A 122 -16.06 6.52 -11.75
C ARG A 122 -16.00 5.51 -12.90
N ILE A 123 -14.99 4.63 -12.92
CA ILE A 123 -14.86 3.56 -13.92
C ILE A 123 -16.00 2.55 -13.79
N ALA A 124 -16.35 2.14 -12.57
CA ALA A 124 -17.45 1.22 -12.29
C ALA A 124 -18.84 1.86 -12.35
N GLY A 125 -18.92 3.20 -12.49
CA GLY A 125 -20.16 3.96 -12.50
C GLY A 125 -20.88 4.08 -11.15
N SER A 126 -20.37 3.46 -10.08
CA SER A 126 -20.89 3.56 -8.72
C SER A 126 -19.83 3.20 -7.67
N PRO A 127 -19.78 3.88 -6.50
CA PRO A 127 -18.91 3.49 -5.40
C PRO A 127 -19.40 2.26 -4.62
N HIS A 128 -20.67 1.86 -4.76
CA HIS A 128 -21.30 0.87 -3.89
C HIS A 128 -20.65 -0.51 -3.96
N GLY A 129 -20.25 -0.97 -5.15
CA GLY A 129 -19.56 -2.24 -5.34
C GLY A 129 -18.24 -2.28 -4.56
N LEU A 130 -17.40 -1.25 -4.72
CA LEU A 130 -16.12 -1.14 -4.01
C LEU A 130 -16.32 -1.01 -2.49
N MET A 131 -17.28 -0.20 -2.03
CA MET A 131 -17.60 -0.08 -0.60
C MET A 131 -18.07 -1.40 0.03
N SER A 132 -18.88 -2.18 -0.68
CA SER A 132 -19.32 -3.50 -0.20
C SER A 132 -18.15 -4.48 -0.18
N ALA A 133 -17.35 -4.50 -1.24
CA ALA A 133 -16.16 -5.35 -1.33
C ALA A 133 -15.16 -5.07 -0.22
N LEU A 134 -14.82 -3.80 0.05
CA LEU A 134 -13.90 -3.41 1.11
C LEU A 134 -14.35 -3.93 2.48
N ARG A 135 -15.65 -3.83 2.80
CA ARG A 135 -16.21 -4.37 4.06
C ARG A 135 -16.07 -5.89 4.16
N LYS A 136 -16.34 -6.61 3.07
CA LYS A 136 -16.19 -8.07 3.05
C LYS A 136 -14.72 -8.49 3.15
N LEU A 137 -13.84 -7.90 2.36
CA LEU A 137 -12.42 -8.21 2.35
C LEU A 137 -11.78 -7.95 3.71
N ASP A 138 -12.09 -6.81 4.34
CA ASP A 138 -11.62 -6.48 5.69
C ASP A 138 -12.10 -7.50 6.73
N ALA A 139 -13.40 -7.82 6.74
CA ALA A 139 -13.98 -8.81 7.66
C ALA A 139 -13.43 -10.23 7.47
N PHE A 140 -13.16 -10.65 6.24
CA PHE A 140 -12.64 -11.98 5.94
C PHE A 140 -11.12 -12.09 6.12
N SER A 141 -10.37 -11.01 5.90
CA SER A 141 -8.91 -11.00 6.12
C SER A 141 -8.52 -11.34 7.56
N GLN A 142 -9.39 -10.99 8.53
CA GLN A 142 -9.22 -11.33 9.95
C GLN A 142 -9.53 -12.81 10.25
N ARG A 143 -10.28 -13.48 9.37
CA ARG A 143 -10.73 -14.88 9.55
C ARG A 143 -9.87 -15.87 8.78
N VAL A 144 -9.41 -15.50 7.59
CA VAL A 144 -8.55 -16.30 6.72
C VAL A 144 -7.29 -15.49 6.43
N PRO A 145 -6.32 -15.47 7.37
CA PRO A 145 -5.08 -14.75 7.18
C PRO A 145 -4.26 -15.37 6.03
N LEU A 146 -3.43 -14.56 5.39
CA LEU A 146 -2.52 -15.03 4.35
C LEU A 146 -1.49 -16.01 4.94
N GLU A 147 -1.40 -17.20 4.36
CA GLU A 147 -0.35 -18.17 4.69
C GLU A 147 1.00 -17.64 4.19
N HIS A 148 1.99 -17.55 5.08
CA HIS A 148 3.34 -17.02 4.79
C HIS A 148 3.36 -15.57 4.23
N PRO A 149 2.93 -14.57 5.01
CA PRO A 149 2.92 -13.19 4.54
C PRO A 149 4.34 -12.70 4.27
N ASN A 150 4.57 -12.18 3.06
CA ASN A 150 5.82 -11.52 2.70
C ASN A 150 5.67 -10.00 2.90
N PRO A 151 6.40 -9.37 3.83
CA PRO A 151 6.33 -7.93 4.06
C PRO A 151 6.58 -7.07 2.82
N ALA A 152 7.34 -7.57 1.85
CA ALA A 152 7.61 -6.88 0.58
C ALA A 152 6.40 -6.82 -0.37
N GLN A 153 5.35 -7.61 -0.10
CA GLN A 153 4.14 -7.68 -0.94
C GLN A 153 2.91 -7.04 -0.29
N ASN A 154 2.99 -6.65 0.98
CA ASN A 154 1.86 -6.14 1.74
C ASN A 154 1.20 -4.91 1.10
N ASN A 155 2.00 -4.04 0.49
CA ASN A 155 1.55 -2.80 -0.13
C ASN A 155 0.94 -2.97 -1.53
N MET A 156 0.87 -4.20 -2.04
CA MET A 156 0.20 -4.50 -3.30
C MET A 156 -1.25 -4.93 -3.09
N PHE A 157 -1.58 -5.41 -1.90
CA PHE A 157 -2.88 -5.96 -1.58
C PHE A 157 -3.88 -4.87 -1.19
N ILE A 158 -5.12 -4.97 -1.68
CA ILE A 158 -6.17 -3.98 -1.38
C ILE A 158 -6.48 -3.88 0.12
N ILE A 159 -6.35 -5.00 0.85
CA ILE A 159 -6.34 -5.06 2.31
C ILE A 159 -4.97 -5.57 2.76
N GLU A 160 -4.30 -4.79 3.60
CA GLU A 160 -2.99 -5.13 4.16
C GLU A 160 -3.06 -6.29 5.15
N PRO A 161 -2.36 -7.42 4.91
CA PRO A 161 -2.42 -8.60 5.78
C PRO A 161 -1.92 -8.37 7.22
N LEU A 162 -1.08 -7.36 7.46
CA LEU A 162 -0.48 -7.07 8.77
C LEU A 162 -1.09 -5.85 9.50
N ALA A 163 -2.06 -5.16 8.89
CA ALA A 163 -2.61 -3.91 9.44
C ALA A 163 -3.48 -4.10 10.70
N GLY A 164 -3.90 -5.33 11.02
CA GLY A 164 -4.70 -5.66 12.21
C GLY A 164 -4.01 -5.47 13.56
N SER A 165 -2.76 -5.03 13.61
CA SER A 165 -1.97 -4.85 14.84
C SER A 165 -1.74 -3.37 15.23
N ARG A 166 -2.13 -3.04 16.47
CA ARG A 166 -2.28 -1.71 17.11
C ARG A 166 -1.28 -0.57 16.75
N SER A 167 -1.87 0.63 16.58
CA SER A 167 -1.42 2.03 16.69
C SER A 167 -0.08 2.52 16.11
N LEU A 168 1.05 1.83 16.31
CA LEU A 168 2.35 2.29 15.79
C LEU A 168 2.61 1.77 14.38
N VAL A 169 2.11 0.57 14.06
CA VAL A 169 2.17 -0.01 12.71
C VAL A 169 1.34 0.81 11.73
N THR A 170 0.25 1.43 12.19
CA THR A 170 -0.67 2.24 11.38
C THR A 170 -0.02 3.50 10.80
N LEU A 171 1.03 4.04 11.43
CA LEU A 171 1.78 5.18 10.89
C LEU A 171 2.56 4.78 9.63
N PHE A 172 3.04 3.54 9.59
CA PHE A 172 3.81 2.97 8.49
C PHE A 172 2.95 2.16 7.50
N ALA A 173 1.65 2.00 7.77
CA ALA A 173 0.70 1.39 6.86
C ALA A 173 0.63 2.18 5.54
N THR A 174 0.73 1.45 4.43
CA THR A 174 0.68 1.95 3.06
C THR A 174 -0.75 2.17 2.55
N HIS A 175 -1.74 1.52 3.15
CA HIS A 175 -3.16 1.73 2.90
C HIS A 175 -3.83 2.50 4.06
N PRO A 176 -4.78 3.41 3.78
CA PRO A 176 -5.61 4.00 4.82
C PRO A 176 -6.52 2.95 5.46
N PRO A 177 -6.95 3.15 6.73
CA PRO A 177 -7.98 2.32 7.35
C PRO A 177 -9.24 2.22 6.48
N THR A 178 -9.82 1.02 6.45
CA THR A 178 -11.01 0.70 5.65
C THR A 178 -12.15 1.69 5.90
N GLU A 179 -12.39 2.08 7.15
CA GLU A 179 -13.43 3.03 7.53
C GLU A 179 -13.23 4.42 6.91
N LYS A 180 -11.97 4.87 6.80
CA LYS A 180 -11.65 6.17 6.17
C LYS A 180 -11.90 6.14 4.67
N ARG A 181 -11.56 5.03 4.01
CA ARG A 181 -11.85 4.83 2.58
C ARG A 181 -13.35 4.80 2.32
N LEU A 182 -14.11 4.06 3.13
CA LEU A 182 -15.58 4.04 3.06
C LEU A 182 -16.20 5.43 3.25
N ALA A 183 -15.71 6.19 4.23
CA ALA A 183 -16.18 7.56 4.47
C ALA A 183 -15.84 8.54 3.34
N ALA A 184 -14.73 8.33 2.63
CA ALA A 184 -14.36 9.11 1.45
C ALA A 184 -15.24 8.75 0.24
N LEU A 185 -15.43 7.46 -0.03
CA LEU A 185 -16.28 6.96 -1.11
C LEU A 185 -17.75 7.37 -0.96
N ALA A 186 -18.26 7.44 0.27
CA ALA A 186 -19.63 7.88 0.54
C ALA A 186 -19.89 9.36 0.20
N LYS A 187 -18.84 10.15 -0.02
CA LYS A 187 -18.92 11.58 -0.39
C LYS A 187 -18.67 11.82 -1.88
N ALA A 188 -18.27 10.80 -2.63
CA ALA A 188 -17.84 10.88 -4.02
C ALA A 188 -19.00 10.79 -5.02
#